data_AF-A0A9D1J9P9-F1
#
_entry.id   AF-A0A9D1J9P9-F1
#
_cell.length_a   1.000
_cell.length_b   1.000
_cell.length_c   1.000
_cell.angle_alpha   90.00
_cell.angle_beta   90.00
_cell.angle_gamma   90.00
#
_symmetry.space_group_name_H-M   'P 1'
#
loop_
_entity.id
_entity.type
_entity.pdbx_description
1 polymer ?
#
loop_
_entity_poly.entity_id
_entity_poly.type
_entity_poly.pdbx_seq_one_letter_code
_entity_poly.pdbx_strand_id
1 'polypeptide(L)'
;MKALSKIFKIVTLSALCAAACMAIAGCGSDVNTAETDNNFLTALCQSGELSKDDIKNIAALRAGYVALADSLTQSEEDYRRVDFTPSQPEPLDDGIKRRIEEDFVSENAWASSCEVKDFYGQYGDYYVVEIFARPVEDVEYTTEVWPLIVEGIFMGYVGNTSYPYPWQSD
;
A
#
# COMPACT_ATOMS: atom_id res chain seq x y z
N MET A 1 40.19 -17.32 7.54
CA MET A 1 39.50 -16.23 8.29
C MET A 1 38.82 -15.23 7.35
N LYS A 2 37.80 -15.64 6.58
CA LYS A 2 36.99 -14.73 5.72
C LYS A 2 35.47 -14.99 5.74
N ALA A 3 35.00 -16.00 6.50
CA ALA A 3 33.59 -16.37 6.56
C ALA A 3 32.83 -15.74 7.75
N LEU A 4 33.54 -15.29 8.79
CA LEU A 4 32.93 -14.76 10.02
C LEU A 4 32.47 -13.29 9.91
N SER A 5 32.98 -12.51 8.95
CA SER A 5 32.62 -11.08 8.81
C SER A 5 31.34 -10.82 8.01
N LYS A 6 30.82 -11.82 7.29
CA LYS A 6 29.57 -11.68 6.51
C LYS A 6 28.32 -11.95 7.36
N ILE A 7 28.41 -12.87 8.32
CA ILE A 7 27.29 -13.21 9.21
C ILE A 7 26.96 -12.04 10.15
N PHE A 8 27.97 -11.30 10.62
CA PHE A 8 27.76 -10.14 11.50
C PHE A 8 27.03 -8.96 10.85
N LYS A 9 27.06 -8.82 9.51
CA LYS A 9 26.32 -7.77 8.79
C LYS A 9 24.86 -8.12 8.55
N ILE A 10 24.54 -9.41 8.44
CA ILE A 10 23.17 -9.87 8.20
C ILE A 10 22.36 -9.85 9.50
N VAL A 11 22.99 -10.17 10.65
CA VAL A 11 22.33 -10.16 11.97
C VAL A 11 22.06 -8.73 12.48
N THR A 12 22.80 -7.72 12.01
CA THR A 12 22.53 -6.32 12.38
C THR A 12 21.42 -5.67 11.55
N LEU A 13 21.15 -6.16 10.34
CA LEU A 13 20.08 -5.61 9.48
C LEU A 13 18.69 -6.07 9.92
N SER A 14 18.55 -7.32 10.39
CA SER A 14 17.29 -7.85 10.92
C SER A 14 16.91 -7.27 12.29
N ALA A 15 17.89 -6.87 13.11
CA ALA A 15 17.64 -6.21 14.39
C ALA A 15 17.22 -4.74 14.23
N LEU A 16 17.64 -4.05 13.16
CA LEU A 16 17.19 -2.68 12.87
C LEU A 16 15.74 -2.64 12.39
N CYS A 17 15.32 -3.66 11.62
CA CYS A 17 13.94 -3.81 11.16
C CYS A 17 12.98 -4.09 12.33
N ALA A 18 13.38 -4.92 13.30
CA ALA A 18 12.58 -5.21 14.49
C ALA A 18 12.56 -4.06 15.53
N ALA A 19 13.60 -3.22 15.59
CA ALA A 19 13.65 -2.08 16.50
C ALA A 19 12.85 -0.86 15.99
N ALA A 20 12.75 -0.69 14.66
CA ALA A 20 11.84 0.29 14.07
C ALA A 20 10.36 -0.03 14.36
N CYS A 21 10.01 -1.32 14.49
CA CYS A 21 8.65 -1.75 14.83
C CYS A 21 8.21 -1.48 16.28
N MET A 22 9.13 -1.15 17.21
CA MET A 22 8.79 -1.05 18.64
C MET A 22 8.92 0.35 19.25
N ALA A 23 9.33 1.37 18.49
CA ALA A 23 9.57 2.72 19.03
C ALA A 23 8.38 3.70 18.92
N ILE A 24 7.22 3.28 18.39
CA ILE A 24 6.03 4.15 18.23
C ILE A 24 4.97 3.88 19.32
N ALA A 25 5.26 3.00 20.27
CA ALA A 25 4.40 2.75 21.44
C ALA A 25 4.76 3.70 22.59
N GLY A 26 4.46 4.99 22.47
CA GLY A 26 4.55 5.88 23.63
C GLY A 26 4.74 7.37 23.35
N CYS A 27 3.69 8.04 22.88
CA CYS A 27 3.24 9.35 23.38
C CYS A 27 1.98 9.71 22.59
N GLY A 28 0.84 9.86 23.28
CA GLY A 28 -0.47 9.83 22.65
C GLY A 28 -0.73 10.94 21.64
N SER A 29 -1.53 10.63 20.62
CA SER A 29 -2.39 11.58 19.90
C SER A 29 -3.34 10.81 18.97
N ASP A 30 -4.58 11.26 19.01
CA ASP A 30 -5.70 11.13 18.07
C ASP A 30 -5.49 10.45 16.70
N VAL A 31 -6.43 9.54 16.39
CA VAL A 31 -6.79 8.93 15.09
C VAL A 31 -5.69 8.10 14.38
N ASN A 32 -5.77 6.77 14.54
CA ASN A 32 -5.34 5.72 13.59
C ASN A 32 -4.14 6.01 12.66
N THR A 33 -3.03 6.49 13.20
CA THR A 33 -1.76 6.69 12.49
C THR A 33 -1.01 5.40 12.16
N ALA A 34 -1.45 4.24 12.68
CA ALA A 34 -0.77 2.97 12.50
C ALA A 34 -1.07 2.27 11.15
N GLU A 35 -2.16 2.61 10.46
CA GLU A 35 -2.53 1.92 9.20
C GLU A 35 -2.09 2.67 7.94
N THR A 36 -1.85 3.97 8.03
CA THR A 36 -1.40 4.80 6.90
C THR A 36 0.06 4.58 6.55
N ASP A 37 0.94 4.51 7.56
CA ASP A 37 2.36 4.22 7.36
C ASP A 37 2.68 2.73 7.18
N ASN A 38 1.76 1.83 7.56
CA ASN A 38 1.99 0.39 7.57
C ASN A 38 1.21 -0.35 6.46
N ASN A 39 1.12 0.29 5.29
CA ASN A 39 0.53 -0.31 4.10
C ASN A 39 1.60 -1.01 3.22
N PHE A 40 1.19 -1.99 2.42
CA PHE A 40 2.10 -2.79 1.59
C PHE A 40 2.86 -1.95 0.56
N LEU A 41 2.26 -0.88 0.02
CA LEU A 41 2.93 0.04 -0.91
C LEU A 41 4.06 0.83 -0.24
N THR A 42 3.90 1.24 1.02
CA THR A 42 4.95 1.88 1.80
C THR A 42 6.12 0.93 2.00
N ALA A 43 5.84 -0.34 2.36
CA ALA A 43 6.89 -1.36 2.50
C ALA A 43 7.66 -1.60 1.19
N LEU A 44 6.94 -1.72 0.05
CA LEU A 44 7.56 -1.87 -1.27
C LEU A 44 8.37 -0.64 -1.68
N CYS A 45 7.92 0.57 -1.32
CA CYS A 45 8.69 1.78 -1.61
C CYS A 45 9.96 1.88 -0.75
N GLN A 46 9.88 1.49 0.52
CA GLN A 46 11.01 1.51 1.45
C GLN A 46 12.05 0.43 1.15
N SER A 47 11.62 -0.73 0.63
CA SER A 47 12.54 -1.78 0.15
C SER A 47 13.20 -1.44 -1.18
N GLY A 48 12.64 -0.46 -1.92
CA GLY A 48 13.11 -0.05 -3.24
C GLY A 48 12.53 -0.84 -4.40
N GLU A 49 11.55 -1.71 -4.14
CA GLU A 49 10.79 -2.43 -5.18
C GLU A 49 9.86 -1.47 -5.95
N LEU A 50 9.37 -0.42 -5.28
CA LEU A 50 8.71 0.73 -5.90
C LEU A 50 9.53 1.99 -5.68
N SER A 51 9.63 2.83 -6.71
CA SER A 51 10.21 4.17 -6.59
C SER A 51 9.17 5.18 -6.11
N LYS A 52 9.61 6.34 -5.61
CA LYS A 52 8.68 7.43 -5.30
C LYS A 52 7.91 7.92 -6.53
N ASP A 53 8.47 7.81 -7.73
CA ASP A 53 7.75 8.19 -8.96
C ASP A 53 6.67 7.16 -9.32
N ASP A 54 6.86 5.88 -9.00
CA ASP A 54 5.81 4.86 -9.12
C ASP A 54 4.65 5.17 -8.17
N ILE A 55 4.95 5.52 -6.92
CA ILE A 55 3.91 5.95 -5.96
C ILE A 55 3.16 7.18 -6.46
N LYS A 56 3.85 8.18 -7.05
CA LYS A 56 3.18 9.33 -7.67
C LYS A 56 2.30 8.92 -8.86
N ASN A 57 2.72 7.95 -9.66
CA ASN A 57 1.91 7.45 -10.77
C ASN A 57 0.62 6.80 -10.27
N ILE A 58 0.74 5.91 -9.28
CA ILE A 58 -0.42 5.26 -8.65
C ILE A 58 -1.34 6.32 -8.01
N ALA A 59 -0.77 7.31 -7.30
CA ALA A 59 -1.53 8.42 -6.73
C ALA A 59 -2.30 9.20 -7.80
N ALA A 60 -1.63 9.57 -8.89
CA ALA A 60 -2.23 10.32 -9.99
C ALA A 60 -3.34 9.54 -10.69
N LEU A 61 -3.21 8.22 -10.83
CA LEU A 61 -4.26 7.37 -11.42
C LEU A 61 -5.44 7.17 -10.45
N ARG A 62 -5.17 7.00 -9.17
CA ARG A 62 -6.18 6.72 -8.13
C ARG A 62 -6.95 7.96 -7.68
N ALA A 63 -6.23 9.02 -7.30
CA ALA A 63 -6.80 10.26 -6.76
C ALA A 63 -7.01 11.33 -7.84
N GLY A 64 -6.49 11.13 -9.05
CA GLY A 64 -6.55 12.11 -10.15
C GLY A 64 -5.52 13.25 -10.06
N TYR A 65 -4.67 13.25 -9.04
CA TYR A 65 -3.59 14.23 -8.85
C TYR A 65 -2.51 13.68 -7.91
N VAL A 66 -1.38 14.38 -7.86
CA VAL A 66 -0.31 14.11 -6.88
C VAL A 66 -0.28 15.23 -5.86
N ALA A 67 -0.35 14.86 -4.59
CA ALA A 67 -0.21 15.78 -3.47
C ALA A 67 0.76 15.24 -2.43
N LEU A 68 1.62 16.12 -1.94
CA LEU A 68 2.61 15.82 -0.92
C LEU A 68 2.03 16.17 0.45
N ALA A 69 2.05 15.20 1.36
CA ALA A 69 1.67 15.34 2.75
C ALA A 69 2.95 15.39 3.60
N ASP A 70 3.08 16.44 4.41
CA ASP A 70 4.20 16.61 5.34
C ASP A 70 3.90 15.92 6.69
N SER A 71 2.62 15.65 7.01
CA SER A 71 2.22 14.82 8.15
C SER A 71 0.90 14.07 7.89
N LEU A 72 0.69 12.98 8.63
CA LEU A 72 -0.53 12.17 8.58
C LEU A 72 -1.78 12.89 9.15
N THR A 73 -1.57 13.96 9.90
CA THR A 73 -2.62 14.74 10.58
C THR A 73 -3.14 15.92 9.76
N GLN A 74 -2.52 16.19 8.61
CA GLN A 74 -2.92 17.28 7.71
C GLN A 74 -4.27 16.98 7.05
N SER A 75 -5.11 18.01 6.94
CA SER A 75 -6.31 17.96 6.13
C SER A 75 -5.96 17.99 4.64
N GLU A 76 -6.85 17.55 3.75
CA GLU A 76 -6.56 17.57 2.31
C GLU A 76 -6.23 18.97 1.76
N GLU A 77 -6.82 20.00 2.38
CA GLU A 77 -6.58 21.40 2.03
C GLU A 77 -5.16 21.86 2.34
N ASP A 78 -4.46 21.15 3.24
CA ASP A 78 -3.08 21.43 3.64
C ASP A 78 -2.05 20.76 2.72
N TYR A 79 -2.46 19.82 1.85
CA TYR A 79 -1.52 19.11 1.00
C TYR A 79 -1.02 19.96 -0.17
N ARG A 80 0.28 19.88 -0.44
CA ARG A 80 0.90 20.58 -1.56
C ARG A 80 0.76 19.76 -2.84
N ARG A 81 -0.10 20.20 -3.76
CA ARG A 81 -0.20 19.64 -5.11
C ARG A 81 1.09 19.87 -5.91
N VAL A 82 1.45 18.87 -6.71
CA VAL A 82 2.60 18.95 -7.62
C VAL A 82 2.20 18.53 -9.02
N ASP A 83 2.80 19.17 -10.02
CA ASP A 83 2.59 18.80 -11.41
C ASP A 83 3.18 17.42 -11.69
N PHE A 84 2.34 16.51 -12.16
CA PHE A 84 2.72 15.15 -12.51
C PHE A 84 1.84 14.66 -13.66
N THR A 85 2.43 14.03 -14.65
CA THR A 85 1.69 13.42 -15.77
C THR A 85 1.73 11.90 -15.59
N PRO A 86 0.58 11.24 -15.35
CA PRO A 86 0.56 9.80 -15.16
C PRO A 86 0.87 9.07 -16.47
N SER A 87 1.67 8.01 -16.36
CA SER A 87 1.75 6.96 -17.35
C SER A 87 0.55 6.03 -17.18
N GLN A 88 -0.31 5.99 -18.20
CA GLN A 88 -1.46 5.09 -18.24
C GLN A 88 -0.97 3.66 -18.53
N PRO A 89 -1.36 2.65 -17.73
CA PRO A 89 -1.03 1.27 -18.02
C PRO A 89 -1.88 0.75 -19.19
N GLU A 90 -1.36 -0.26 -19.89
CA GLU A 90 -2.20 -1.09 -20.75
C GLU A 90 -3.27 -1.80 -19.90
N PRO A 91 -4.45 -2.11 -20.47
CA PRO A 91 -5.50 -2.81 -19.74
C PRO A 91 -5.01 -4.11 -19.12
N LEU A 92 -5.46 -4.39 -17.90
CA LEU A 92 -5.17 -5.64 -17.21
C LEU A 92 -5.79 -6.82 -17.95
N ASP A 93 -5.00 -7.86 -18.20
CA ASP A 93 -5.49 -9.10 -18.81
C ASP A 93 -6.55 -9.78 -17.93
N ASP A 94 -7.64 -10.24 -18.53
CA ASP A 94 -8.76 -10.89 -17.82
C ASP A 94 -8.32 -12.16 -17.08
N GLY A 95 -7.33 -12.88 -17.62
CA GLY A 95 -6.74 -14.05 -16.99
C GLY A 95 -5.97 -13.70 -15.71
N ILE A 96 -5.18 -12.63 -15.74
CA ILE A 96 -4.48 -12.10 -14.56
C ILE A 96 -5.47 -11.53 -13.55
N LYS A 97 -6.45 -10.75 -13.99
CA LYS A 97 -7.51 -10.21 -13.13
C LYS A 97 -8.19 -11.30 -12.32
N ARG A 98 -8.61 -12.39 -12.97
CA ARG A 98 -9.25 -13.52 -12.29
C ARG A 98 -8.32 -14.19 -11.27
N ARG A 99 -7.03 -14.35 -11.59
CA ARG A 99 -6.06 -14.91 -10.63
C ARG A 99 -5.93 -14.05 -9.39
N ILE A 100 -5.81 -12.72 -9.55
CA ILE A 100 -5.77 -11.78 -8.43
C ILE A 100 -7.00 -11.93 -7.53
N GLU A 101 -8.19 -12.02 -8.13
CA GLU A 101 -9.44 -12.17 -7.37
C GLU A 101 -9.52 -13.52 -6.62
N GLU A 102 -9.08 -14.62 -7.26
CA GLU A 102 -9.02 -15.96 -6.67
C GLU A 102 -8.00 -16.04 -5.51
N ASP A 103 -6.78 -15.54 -5.74
CA ASP A 103 -5.70 -15.52 -4.77
C ASP A 103 -6.10 -14.68 -3.56
N PHE A 104 -6.65 -13.48 -3.79
CA PHE A 104 -7.10 -12.59 -2.72
C PHE A 104 -8.12 -13.27 -1.79
N VAL A 105 -9.15 -13.92 -2.36
CA VAL A 105 -10.17 -14.62 -1.56
C VAL A 105 -9.56 -15.82 -0.81
N SER A 106 -8.61 -16.52 -1.42
CA SER A 106 -7.95 -17.68 -0.79
C SER A 106 -7.05 -17.27 0.40
N GLU A 107 -6.43 -16.10 0.32
CA GLU A 107 -5.55 -15.54 1.36
C GLU A 107 -6.32 -14.85 2.48
N ASN A 108 -7.54 -14.37 2.20
CA ASN A 108 -8.32 -13.54 3.10
C ASN A 108 -9.62 -14.25 3.51
N ALA A 109 -9.56 -15.04 4.58
CA ALA A 109 -10.69 -15.80 5.12
C ALA A 109 -11.92 -14.96 5.52
N TRP A 110 -11.76 -13.64 5.66
CA TRP A 110 -12.85 -12.70 5.95
C TRP A 110 -13.63 -12.27 4.70
N ALA A 111 -13.09 -12.49 3.49
CA ALA A 111 -13.70 -12.11 2.22
C ALA A 111 -14.47 -13.29 1.61
N SER A 112 -15.73 -13.07 1.24
CA SER A 112 -16.56 -14.03 0.49
C SER A 112 -16.36 -13.92 -1.02
N SER A 113 -15.97 -12.73 -1.51
CA SER A 113 -15.62 -12.48 -2.91
C SER A 113 -14.77 -11.21 -3.03
N CYS A 114 -14.08 -11.07 -4.16
CA CYS A 114 -13.27 -9.90 -4.51
C CYS A 114 -13.56 -9.48 -5.95
N GLU A 115 -13.45 -8.19 -6.22
CA GLU A 115 -13.52 -7.61 -7.56
C GLU A 115 -12.37 -6.62 -7.75
N VAL A 116 -11.59 -6.77 -8.82
CA VAL A 116 -10.64 -5.74 -9.23
C VAL A 116 -11.39 -4.58 -9.89
N LYS A 117 -11.37 -3.41 -9.24
CA LYS A 117 -12.05 -2.19 -9.67
C LYS A 117 -11.24 -1.37 -10.66
N ASP A 118 -9.96 -1.21 -10.39
CA ASP A 118 -9.04 -0.43 -11.20
C ASP A 118 -7.66 -1.09 -11.25
N PHE A 119 -6.87 -0.71 -12.26
CA PHE A 119 -5.49 -1.15 -12.44
C PHE A 119 -4.57 0.06 -12.58
N TYR A 120 -3.56 0.13 -11.73
CA TYR A 120 -2.64 1.27 -11.67
C TYR A 120 -1.31 1.00 -12.38
N GLY A 121 -1.06 -0.24 -12.78
CA GLY A 121 0.10 -0.63 -13.57
C GLY A 121 0.86 -1.80 -12.99
N GLN A 122 1.81 -2.28 -13.79
CA GLN A 122 2.78 -3.29 -13.39
C GLN A 122 4.12 -2.60 -13.12
N TYR A 123 4.65 -2.83 -11.92
CA TYR A 123 5.89 -2.23 -11.42
C TYR A 123 6.83 -3.35 -10.98
N GLY A 124 7.78 -3.68 -11.87
CA GLY A 124 8.57 -4.90 -11.72
C GLY A 124 7.66 -6.14 -11.73
N ASP A 125 7.71 -6.91 -10.65
CA ASP A 125 6.93 -8.15 -10.52
C ASP A 125 5.54 -7.92 -9.92
N TYR A 126 5.19 -6.69 -9.51
CA TYR A 126 3.93 -6.38 -8.85
C TYR A 126 2.91 -5.76 -9.82
N TYR A 127 1.71 -6.33 -9.85
CA TYR A 127 0.51 -5.70 -10.39
C TYR A 127 -0.17 -4.93 -9.26
N VAL A 128 -0.33 -3.62 -9.41
CA VAL A 128 -1.02 -2.81 -8.40
C VAL A 128 -2.44 -2.51 -8.87
N VAL A 129 -3.42 -3.02 -8.15
CA VAL A 129 -4.86 -2.89 -8.47
C VAL A 129 -5.63 -2.24 -7.32
N GLU A 130 -6.78 -1.66 -7.62
CA GLU A 130 -7.81 -1.41 -6.60
C GLU A 130 -8.68 -2.65 -6.48
N ILE A 131 -8.83 -3.17 -5.26
CA ILE A 131 -9.75 -4.26 -4.98
C ILE A 131 -10.99 -3.76 -4.26
N PHE A 132 -12.11 -4.43 -4.48
CA PHE A 132 -13.30 -4.33 -3.67
C PHE A 132 -13.67 -5.72 -3.15
N ALA A 133 -13.51 -5.93 -1.84
CA ALA A 133 -13.79 -7.20 -1.19
C ALA A 133 -15.17 -7.18 -0.53
N ARG A 134 -15.98 -8.22 -0.76
CA ARG A 134 -17.22 -8.43 -0.01
C ARG A 134 -16.93 -9.33 1.18
N PRO A 135 -17.27 -8.93 2.40
CA PRO A 135 -17.06 -9.78 3.57
C PRO A 135 -17.99 -11.00 3.57
N VAL A 136 -17.66 -12.01 4.37
CA VAL A 136 -18.56 -13.12 4.69
C VAL A 136 -19.76 -12.60 5.51
N GLU A 137 -20.94 -13.18 5.32
CA GLU A 137 -22.11 -12.87 6.15
C GLU A 137 -21.75 -13.04 7.65
N ASP A 138 -22.21 -12.12 8.50
CA ASP A 138 -21.95 -12.05 9.95
C ASP A 138 -20.55 -11.60 10.42
N VAL A 139 -19.65 -11.22 9.52
CA VAL A 139 -18.43 -10.48 9.91
C VAL A 139 -18.81 -9.00 10.11
N GLU A 140 -18.64 -8.47 11.32
CA GLU A 140 -18.73 -7.02 11.56
C GLU A 140 -17.51 -6.32 10.95
N TYR A 141 -17.76 -5.29 10.14
CA TYR A 141 -16.73 -4.43 9.57
C TYR A 141 -17.12 -2.97 9.76
N THR A 142 -16.13 -2.12 10.00
CA THR A 142 -16.38 -0.67 10.07
C THR A 142 -16.56 -0.12 8.66
N THR A 143 -17.42 0.89 8.53
CA THR A 143 -17.61 1.66 7.28
C THR A 143 -16.72 2.89 7.25
N GLU A 144 -15.72 2.92 8.14
CA GLU A 144 -14.81 4.04 8.27
C GLU A 144 -13.87 4.09 7.06
N VAL A 145 -13.51 5.32 6.75
CA VAL A 145 -12.70 5.67 5.59
C VAL A 145 -11.56 6.54 6.10
N TRP A 146 -10.35 6.21 5.68
CA TRP A 146 -9.12 6.81 6.18
C TRP A 146 -8.29 7.36 5.02
N PRO A 147 -7.56 8.47 5.19
CA PRO A 147 -6.63 8.92 4.17
C PRO A 147 -5.52 7.88 4.01
N LEU A 148 -5.13 7.56 2.78
CA LEU A 148 -3.95 6.72 2.50
C LEU A 148 -2.79 7.64 2.11
N ILE A 149 -1.70 7.57 2.86
CA ILE A 149 -0.47 8.30 2.56
C ILE A 149 0.66 7.29 2.44
N VAL A 150 1.34 7.28 1.29
CA VAL A 150 2.47 6.38 1.02
C VAL A 150 3.71 7.24 0.85
N GLU A 151 4.68 7.12 1.76
CA GLU A 151 5.97 7.81 1.64
C GLU A 151 5.86 9.34 1.45
N GLY A 152 4.87 9.94 2.13
CA GLY A 152 4.54 11.37 2.06
C GLY A 152 3.73 11.79 0.84
N ILE A 153 3.16 10.84 0.10
CA ILE A 153 2.29 11.10 -1.07
C ILE A 153 0.87 10.67 -0.71
N PHE A 154 -0.08 11.59 -0.82
CA PHE A 154 -1.50 11.30 -0.62
C PHE A 154 -2.05 10.51 -1.80
N MET A 155 -2.73 9.41 -1.50
CA MET A 155 -3.23 8.42 -2.46
C MET A 155 -4.76 8.43 -2.56
N GLY A 156 -5.45 9.37 -1.90
CA GLY A 156 -6.90 9.33 -1.71
C GLY A 156 -7.28 8.61 -0.42
N TYR A 157 -8.55 8.23 -0.31
CA TYR A 157 -9.07 7.53 0.86
C TYR A 157 -9.23 6.03 0.61
N VAL A 158 -9.13 5.23 1.66
CA VAL A 158 -9.35 3.77 1.67
C VAL A 158 -10.33 3.39 2.76
N GLY A 159 -11.00 2.26 2.59
CA GLY A 159 -11.81 1.64 3.65
C GLY A 159 -11.45 0.17 3.79
N ASN A 160 -12.05 -0.51 4.77
CA ASN A 160 -11.76 -1.92 5.06
C ASN A 160 -12.00 -2.88 3.88
N THR A 161 -12.85 -2.50 2.93
CA THR A 161 -13.25 -3.33 1.79
C THR A 161 -12.77 -2.78 0.45
N SER A 162 -12.12 -1.61 0.41
CA SER A 162 -11.61 -1.00 -0.82
C SER A 162 -10.28 -0.31 -0.57
N TYR A 163 -9.23 -0.86 -1.16
CA TYR A 163 -7.86 -0.37 -1.01
C TYR A 163 -6.97 -0.84 -2.17
N PRO A 164 -5.83 -0.17 -2.41
CA PRO A 164 -4.85 -0.64 -3.37
C PRO A 164 -4.15 -1.91 -2.85
N TYR A 165 -4.08 -2.92 -3.71
CA TYR A 165 -3.51 -4.23 -3.42
C TYR A 165 -2.41 -4.56 -4.44
N PRO A 166 -1.14 -4.59 -4.01
CA PRO A 166 -0.03 -5.09 -4.81
C PRO A 166 -0.06 -6.62 -4.83
N TRP A 167 -0.22 -7.21 -6.01
CA TRP A 167 -0.21 -8.66 -6.22
C TRP A 167 1.00 -9.07 -7.06
N GLN A 168 1.62 -10.18 -6.72
CA GLN A 168 2.72 -10.79 -7.47
C GLN A 168 2.30 -12.21 -7.86
N SER A 169 2.59 -12.62 -9.10
CA SER A 169 2.39 -14.00 -9.50
C SER A 169 3.50 -14.88 -8.94
N ASP A 170 3.12 -15.95 -8.23
CA ASP A 170 4.01 -17.08 -7.92
C ASP A 170 4.64 -17.73 -9.16
#